data_AF-A0A3S4HNC2-F1
#
_entry.id   AF-A0A3S4HNC2-F1
#
_cell.length_a   1.000
_cell.length_b   1.000
_cell.length_c   1.000
_cell.angle_alpha   90.00
_cell.angle_beta   90.00
_cell.angle_gamma   90.00
#
_symmetry.space_group_name_H-M   'P 1'
#
loop_
_entity.id
_entity.type
_entity.pdbx_description
1 polymer ?
#
loop_
_entity_poly.entity_id
_entity_poly.type
_entity_poly.pdbx_seq_one_letter_code
_entity_poly.pdbx_strand_id
1 'polypeptide(L)'
;MTEETLALFVQQHIAAQDVDEVIFAWQGGEPTLMGLPFYRQAVALQQRYANGKAIVNTFQTNGILIDDEWARFFRAHDFLVGISIDGDAALHDEWRVTPRRATYPS
;
A
#
# COMPACT_ATOMS: atom_id res chain seq x y z
N MET A 1 -5.09 -8.05 9.67
CA MET A 1 -3.79 -8.67 10.03
C MET A 1 -3.38 -8.13 11.39
N THR A 2 -2.95 -8.97 12.33
CA THR A 2 -2.46 -8.49 13.64
C THR A 2 -1.02 -7.99 13.53
N GLU A 3 -0.55 -7.23 14.52
CA GLU A 3 0.84 -6.77 14.62
C GLU A 3 1.83 -7.94 14.63
N GLU A 4 1.54 -9.00 15.39
CA GLU A 4 2.40 -10.18 15.48
C GLU A 4 2.51 -10.91 14.14
N THR A 5 1.39 -10.99 13.43
CA THR A 5 1.34 -11.61 12.10
C THR A 5 2.16 -10.80 11.10
N LEU A 6 2.08 -9.47 11.15
CA LEU A 6 2.86 -8.56 10.31
C LEU A 6 4.36 -8.68 10.60
N ALA A 7 4.75 -8.69 11.88
CA ALA A 7 6.14 -8.82 12.29
C ALA A 7 6.75 -10.14 11.80
N LEU A 8 6.03 -11.25 12.00
CA LEU A 8 6.48 -12.56 11.55
C LEU A 8 6.60 -12.62 10.03
N PHE A 9 5.61 -12.09 9.31
CA PHE A 9 5.64 -12.01 7.84
C PHE A 9 6.87 -11.24 7.34
N VAL A 10 7.11 -10.04 7.86
CA VAL A 10 8.25 -9.20 7.44
C VAL A 10 9.58 -9.90 7.72
N GLN A 11 9.74 -10.47 8.92
CA GLN A 11 10.96 -11.16 9.31
C GLN A 11 11.23 -12.37 8.41
N GLN A 12 10.22 -13.20 8.16
CA GLN A 12 10.35 -14.40 7.32
C GLN A 12 10.62 -14.03 5.86
N HIS A 13 9.95 -13.01 5.33
CA HIS A 13 10.13 -12.56 3.95
C HIS A 13 11.56 -12.08 3.67
N ILE A 14 12.14 -11.30 4.60
CA ILE A 14 13.53 -10.82 4.48
C ILE A 14 14.53 -11.97 4.67
N ALA A 15 14.28 -12.87 5.62
CA ALA A 15 15.16 -14.00 5.89
C ALA A 15 15.22 -15.02 4.75
N ALA A 16 14.12 -15.18 4.00
CA ALA A 16 14.02 -16.13 2.89
C ALA A 16 14.75 -15.70 1.61
N GLN A 17 15.21 -14.46 1.52
CA GLN A 17 15.80 -13.88 0.31
C GLN A 17 17.31 -13.71 0.48
N ASP A 18 18.13 -14.49 -0.23
CA ASP A 18 19.60 -14.36 -0.19
C ASP A 18 20.12 -13.36 -1.25
N VAL A 19 19.62 -12.14 -1.18
CA VAL A 19 19.95 -11.03 -2.09
C VAL A 19 20.13 -9.74 -1.30
N ASP A 20 20.88 -8.79 -1.86
CA ASP A 20 21.16 -7.49 -1.25
C ASP A 20 19.94 -6.56 -1.23
N GLU A 21 18.95 -6.80 -2.09
CA GLU A 21 17.73 -6.00 -2.20
C GLU A 21 16.49 -6.89 -2.07
N VAL A 22 15.60 -6.55 -1.13
CA VAL A 22 14.36 -7.25 -0.85
C VAL A 22 13.17 -6.38 -1.24
N ILE A 23 12.33 -6.90 -2.15
CA ILE A 23 11.15 -6.18 -2.64
C ILE A 23 9.91 -6.63 -1.86
N PHE A 24 9.15 -5.64 -1.37
CA PHE A 24 7.80 -5.78 -0.85
C PHE A 24 6.80 -5.16 -1.82
N ALA A 25 6.01 -6.01 -2.49
CA ALA A 25 4.96 -5.57 -3.40
C ALA A 25 3.60 -5.55 -2.68
N TRP A 26 3.08 -4.36 -2.43
CA TRP A 26 1.76 -4.12 -1.85
C TRP A 26 0.72 -4.04 -2.96
N GLN A 27 0.12 -5.19 -3.24
CA GLN A 27 -0.90 -5.41 -4.27
C GLN A 27 -2.02 -6.29 -3.71
N GLY A 28 -3.11 -6.44 -4.46
CA GLY A 28 -4.34 -7.09 -4.01
C GLY A 28 -5.52 -6.16 -4.22
N GLY A 29 -6.62 -6.35 -3.48
CA GLY A 29 -7.86 -5.56 -3.62
C GLY A 29 -7.66 -4.04 -3.75
N GLU A 30 -7.76 -3.30 -2.65
CA GLU A 30 -7.31 -1.91 -2.64
C GLU A 30 -6.44 -1.71 -1.39
N PRO A 31 -5.11 -1.66 -1.51
CA PRO A 31 -4.21 -1.70 -0.36
C PRO A 31 -4.37 -0.49 0.57
N THR A 32 -4.78 0.66 0.05
CA THR A 32 -5.05 1.86 0.88
C THR A 32 -6.12 1.61 1.96
N LEU A 33 -6.99 0.61 1.80
CA LEU A 33 -7.99 0.22 2.82
C LEU A 33 -7.38 -0.28 4.13
N MET A 34 -6.13 -0.74 4.12
CA MET A 34 -5.40 -1.11 5.36
C MET A 34 -5.01 0.12 6.20
N GLY A 35 -5.02 1.31 5.58
CA GLY A 35 -4.70 2.59 6.20
C GLY A 35 -3.20 2.82 6.45
N LEU A 36 -2.81 4.09 6.55
CA LEU A 36 -1.42 4.49 6.83
C LEU A 36 -0.80 3.88 8.10
N PRO A 37 -1.51 3.71 9.23
CA PRO A 37 -0.91 3.11 10.44
C PRO A 37 -0.29 1.74 10.19
N PHE A 38 -0.95 0.92 9.37
CA PHE A 38 -0.45 -0.39 8.97
C PHE A 38 0.89 -0.29 8.22
N TYR A 39 0.98 0.62 7.24
CA TYR A 39 2.20 0.77 6.43
C TYR A 39 3.35 1.41 7.20
N ARG A 40 3.06 2.35 8.12
CA ARG A 40 4.06 2.89 9.04
C ARG A 40 4.68 1.77 9.89
N GLN A 41 3.85 0.86 10.39
CA GLN A 41 4.32 -0.29 11.16
C GLN A 41 5.11 -1.27 10.29
N ALA A 42 4.63 -1.57 9.08
CA ALA A 42 5.33 -2.45 8.14
C ALA A 42 6.73 -1.93 7.82
N VAL A 43 6.87 -0.64 7.49
CA VAL A 43 8.18 -0.02 7.19
C VAL A 43 9.10 -0.03 8.42
N ALA A 44 8.58 0.26 9.62
CA ALA A 44 9.39 0.18 10.85
C ALA A 44 9.95 -1.23 11.08
N LEU A 45 9.13 -2.26 10.85
CA LEU A 45 9.54 -3.66 10.95
C LEU A 45 10.56 -4.02 9.85
N GLN A 46 10.34 -3.59 8.62
CA GLN A 46 11.27 -3.81 7.51
C GLN A 46 12.65 -3.23 7.83
N GLN A 47 12.72 -1.98 8.30
CA GLN A 47 13.97 -1.34 8.70
C GLN A 47 14.66 -2.08 9.85
N ARG A 48 13.89 -2.56 10.83
CA ARG A 48 14.41 -3.35 11.95
C ARG A 48 15.03 -4.67 11.52
N TYR A 49 14.42 -5.36 10.55
CA TYR A 49 14.83 -6.70 10.12
C TYR A 49 15.67 -6.73 8.85
N ALA A 50 15.92 -5.58 8.20
CA ALA A 50 16.65 -5.48 6.94
C ALA A 50 18.03 -6.15 6.98
N ASN A 51 18.71 -6.13 8.13
CA ASN A 51 20.00 -6.80 8.34
C ASN A 51 21.04 -6.46 7.26
N GLY A 52 21.14 -5.18 6.89
CA GLY A 52 22.06 -4.68 5.86
C GLY A 52 21.53 -4.74 4.43
N LYS A 53 20.38 -5.39 4.18
CA LYS A 53 19.73 -5.41 2.86
C LYS A 53 19.00 -4.12 2.58
N ALA A 54 18.98 -3.69 1.33
CA ALA A 54 18.10 -2.64 0.84
C ALA A 54 16.66 -3.16 0.80
N ILE A 55 15.70 -2.36 1.29
CA ILE A 55 14.27 -2.69 1.24
C ILE A 55 13.61 -1.75 0.23
N VAL A 56 12.98 -2.33 -0.78
CA VAL A 56 12.21 -1.60 -1.79
C VAL A 56 10.74 -1.91 -1.60
N ASN A 57 9.92 -0.86 -1.51
CA ASN A 57 8.47 -0.98 -1.43
C ASN A 57 7.83 -0.54 -2.74
N THR A 58 7.01 -1.42 -3.34
CA THR A 58 6.16 -1.09 -4.48
C THR A 58 4.70 -1.14 -4.06
N PHE A 59 3.87 -0.24 -4.59
CA PHE A 59 2.49 -0.08 -4.15
C PHE A 59 1.57 0.15 -5.34
N GLN A 60 0.52 -0.66 -5.49
CA GLN A 60 -0.41 -0.55 -6.61
C GLN A 60 -1.80 -0.17 -6.09
N THR A 61 -2.39 0.92 -6.59
CA THR A 61 -3.67 1.46 -6.10
C THR A 61 -4.52 2.02 -7.23
N ASN A 62 -5.83 2.06 -7.04
CA ASN A 62 -6.75 2.83 -7.90
C ASN A 62 -6.64 4.36 -7.72
N GLY A 63 -5.87 4.82 -6.73
CA GLY A 63 -5.58 6.24 -6.50
C GLY A 63 -6.69 7.03 -5.79
N ILE A 64 -7.88 6.46 -5.57
CA ILE A 64 -9.05 7.19 -5.04
C ILE A 64 -8.81 7.68 -3.60
N LEU A 65 -8.06 6.92 -2.81
CA LEU A 65 -7.82 7.21 -1.39
C LEU A 65 -6.45 7.88 -1.10
N ILE A 66 -5.73 8.28 -2.15
CA ILE A 66 -4.44 8.96 -1.98
C ILE A 66 -4.68 10.44 -1.69
N ASP A 67 -4.34 10.84 -0.47
CA ASP A 67 -4.31 12.23 -0.01
C ASP A 67 -2.87 12.71 0.21
N ASP A 68 -2.73 13.93 0.74
CA ASP A 68 -1.42 14.52 1.03
C ASP A 68 -0.62 13.72 2.08
N GLU A 69 -1.28 13.02 3.01
CA GLU A 69 -0.58 12.22 4.02
C GLU A 69 0.04 10.98 3.38
N TRP A 70 -0.71 10.32 2.50
CA TRP A 70 -0.19 9.22 1.67
C TRP A 70 0.95 9.68 0.78
N ALA A 71 0.79 10.80 0.07
CA ALA A 71 1.83 11.33 -0.80
C ALA A 71 3.13 11.61 -0.02
N ARG A 72 3.02 12.24 1.16
CA ARG A 72 4.17 12.45 2.06
C ARG A 72 4.78 11.14 2.54
N PHE A 73 3.95 10.17 2.93
CA PHE A 73 4.43 8.87 3.39
C PHE A 73 5.19 8.13 2.31
N PHE A 74 4.63 8.04 1.10
CA PHE A 74 5.30 7.40 -0.04
C PHE A 74 6.63 8.07 -0.37
N ARG A 75 6.67 9.40 -0.36
CA ARG A 75 7.91 10.14 -0.62
C ARG A 75 8.95 9.94 0.48
N ALA A 76 8.54 9.89 1.75
CA ALA A 76 9.47 9.73 2.87
C ALA A 76 10.14 8.34 2.92
N HIS A 77 9.54 7.35 2.25
CA HIS A 77 10.01 5.97 2.25
C HIS A 77 10.32 5.44 0.85
N ASP A 78 10.46 6.34 -0.14
CA ASP A 78 10.81 6.05 -1.53
C ASP A 78 9.98 4.91 -2.16
N PHE A 79 8.67 4.92 -1.91
CA PHE A 79 7.76 3.94 -2.50
C PHE A 79 7.65 4.14 -4.01
N LEU A 80 7.78 3.05 -4.77
CA LEU A 80 7.38 3.03 -6.17
C LEU A 80 5.87 2.80 -6.25
N VAL A 81 5.11 3.86 -6.57
CA VAL A 81 3.65 3.81 -6.62
C VAL A 81 3.16 3.68 -8.05
N GLY A 82 2.47 2.57 -8.35
CA GLY A 82 1.72 2.36 -9.58
C GLY A 82 0.25 2.75 -9.39
N ILE A 83 -0.25 3.68 -10.20
CA ILE A 83 -1.66 4.08 -10.19
C ILE A 83 -2.34 3.40 -11.38
N SER A 84 -3.39 2.62 -11.08
CA SER A 84 -4.25 2.04 -12.10
C SER A 84 -5.10 3.16 -12.72
N ILE A 85 -4.75 3.55 -13.94
CA ILE A 85 -5.56 4.46 -14.75
C ILE A 85 -6.24 3.59 -15.80
N ASP A 86 -7.52 3.25 -15.60
CA ASP A 86 -8.27 2.67 -16.70
C ASP A 86 -8.47 3.78 -17.76
N GLY A 87 -8.12 3.46 -19.01
CA GLY A 87 -8.02 4.45 -20.08
C GLY A 87 -9.34 5.16 -20.39
N ASP A 88 -9.20 6.43 -20.75
CA ASP A 88 -10.21 7.43 -21.12
C ASP A 88 -11.40 7.61 -20.14
N ALA A 89 -11.69 8.88 -19.83
CA ALA A 89 -12.79 9.25 -18.96
C ALA A 89 -14.19 8.98 -19.57
N ALA A 90 -14.27 8.42 -20.79
CA ALA A 90 -15.54 8.15 -21.48
C ALA A 90 -16.04 6.72 -21.24
N LEU A 91 -15.16 5.76 -20.93
CA LEU A 91 -15.52 4.38 -20.56
C LEU A 91 -15.63 4.14 -19.05
N HIS A 92 -15.27 5.14 -18.22
CA HIS A 92 -15.04 4.95 -16.79
C HIS A 92 -16.27 5.09 -15.89
N ASP A 93 -17.40 5.60 -16.41
CA ASP A 93 -18.63 5.83 -15.63
C ASP A 93 -19.59 4.63 -15.58
N GLU A 94 -19.38 3.57 -16.37
CA GLU A 94 -20.36 2.47 -16.47
C GLU A 94 -20.22 1.40 -15.37
N TRP A 95 -19.05 1.27 -14.72
CA TRP A 95 -18.77 0.17 -13.79
C TRP A 95 -18.46 0.59 -12.34
N ARG A 96 -18.39 1.89 -12.04
CA ARG A 96 -18.09 2.39 -10.69
C ARG A 96 -19.35 2.90 -9.99
N VAL A 97 -20.25 1.98 -9.61
CA VAL A 97 -21.38 2.31 -8.73
C VAL A 97 -20.85 2.49 -7.30
N THR A 98 -20.65 3.75 -6.90
CA THR A 98 -20.62 4.08 -5.47
C THR A 98 -22.04 3.93 -4.91
N PRO A 99 -22.27 3.22 -3.80
CA PRO A 99 -23.54 3.32 -3.11
C PRO A 99 -23.63 4.71 -2.50
N ARG A 100 -24.28 5.66 -3.20
CA ARG A 100 -24.71 6.91 -2.59
C ARG A 100 -25.71 6.57 -1.50
N ARG A 101 -25.29 6.67 -0.25
CA ARG A 101 -26.18 6.68 0.91
C ARG A 101 -27.02 7.97 0.82
N ALA A 102 -28.27 7.84 0.43
CA ALA A 102 -29.25 8.92 0.45
C ALA A 102 -29.66 9.19 1.91
N THR A 103 -29.38 10.40 2.39
CA THR A 103 -30.02 11.03 3.55
C THR A 103 -30.01 12.53 3.23
N TYR A 104 -31.11 13.14 2.76
CA TYR A 104 -32.30 13.64 3.50
C TYR A 104 -33.33 14.13 2.44
N PRO A 105 -34.64 14.43 2.70
CA PRO A 105 -35.23 15.21 3.82
C PRO A 105 -36.47 14.55 4.45
N SER A 106 -37.02 14.98 5.61
CA SER A 106 -37.47 16.32 6.04
C SER A 106 -37.08 16.68 7.48
#